data_AF-A0A5C6UJT0-F1
#
_entry.id   AF-A0A5C6UJT0-F1
#
_cell.length_a   1.000
_cell.length_b   1.000
_cell.length_c   1.000
_cell.angle_alpha   90.00
_cell.angle_beta   90.00
_cell.angle_gamma   90.00
#
_symmetry.space_group_name_H-M   'P 1'
#
loop_
_entity.id
_entity.type
_entity.pdbx_description
1 polymer ?
#
loop_
_entity_poly.entity_id
_entity_poly.type
_entity_poly.pdbx_seq_one_letter_code
_entity_poly.pdbx_strand_id
1 'polypeptide(L)' 'MAAIFMVGDGLVGLVQPRRHVDLWKERALGAEIAVRPFVDRPGRRRLYALVQIAAGLALAARQRR' A
#
# COMPACT_ATOMS: atom_id res chain seq x y z
N MET A 1 7.56 -12.32 6.57
CA MET A 1 6.66 -11.26 7.08
C MET A 1 6.47 -10.12 6.07
N ALA A 2 7.52 -9.38 5.69
CA ALA A 2 7.41 -8.19 4.82
C ALA A 2 6.65 -8.44 3.50
N ALA A 3 6.88 -9.57 2.84
CA ALA A 3 6.17 -9.93 1.61
C ALA A 3 4.65 -9.99 1.79
N ILE A 4 4.18 -10.61 2.87
CA ILE A 4 2.74 -10.74 3.19
C ILE A 4 2.16 -9.37 3.51
N PHE A 5 2.85 -8.55 4.30
CA PHE A 5 2.43 -7.18 4.58
C PHE A 5 2.30 -6.34 3.31
N MET A 6 3.25 -6.42 2.38
CA MET A 6 3.20 -5.69 1.11
C MET A 6 2.03 -6.13 0.24
N VAL A 7 1.77 -7.44 0.14
CA VAL A 7 0.63 -7.96 -0.62
C VAL A 7 -0.70 -7.55 0.02
N GLY A 8 -0.81 -7.67 1.35
CA GLY A 8 -2.01 -7.28 2.09
C GLY A 8 -2.31 -5.78 1.98
N ASP A 9 -1.30 -4.94 2.21
CA ASP A 9 -1.43 -3.48 2.08
C ASP A 9 -1.78 -3.05 0.65
N GLY A 10 -1.15 -3.70 -0.34
CA GLY A 10 -1.48 -3.48 -1.75
C GLY A 10 -2.92 -3.88 -2.09
N LEU A 11 -3.40 -5.03 -1.60
CA LEU A 11 -4.80 -5.46 -1.81
C LEU A 11 -5.80 -4.46 -1.21
N VAL A 12 -5.57 -4.03 0.02
CA VAL A 12 -6.43 -3.03 0.68
C VAL A 12 -6.38 -1.68 -0.06
N GLY A 13 -5.19 -1.24 -0.47
CA GLY A 13 -5.00 -0.03 -1.27
C GLY A 13 -5.62 -0.09 -2.67
N LEU A 14 -5.77 -1.28 -3.26
CA LEU A 14 -6.38 -1.48 -4.57
C LEU A 14 -7.91 -1.45 -4.50
N VAL A 15 -8.49 -2.19 -3.55
CA VAL A 15 -9.94 -2.37 -3.39
C VAL A 15 -10.57 -1.19 -2.66
N GLN A 16 -9.88 -0.64 -1.66
CA GLN A 16 -10.39 0.41 -0.78
C GLN A 16 -9.46 1.64 -0.73
N PRO A 17 -9.05 2.24 -1.87
CA PRO A 17 -8.01 3.27 -1.93
C PRO A 17 -8.29 4.50 -1.07
N ARG A 18 -9.54 4.99 -1.05
CA ARG A 18 -9.93 6.18 -0.27
C ARG A 18 -9.93 5.88 1.22
N ARG A 19 -10.70 4.87 1.65
CA ARG A 19 -10.78 4.43 3.05
C ARG A 19 -9.41 4.05 3.61
N HIS A 20 -8.58 3.43 2.79
CA HIS A 20 -7.21 3.11 3.16
C HIS A 20 -6.39 4.37 3.42
N VAL A 21 -6.37 5.36 2.51
CA VAL A 21 -5.67 6.63 2.73
C VAL A 21 -6.25 7.40 3.92
N ASP A 22 -7.58 7.37 4.09
CA ASP A 22 -8.28 8.04 5.19
C ASP A 22 -7.86 7.52 6.58
N LEU A 23 -7.49 6.24 6.72
CA LEU A 23 -6.96 5.69 7.97
C LEU A 23 -5.64 6.33 8.41
N TRP A 24 -4.89 6.90 7.46
CA TRP A 24 -3.53 7.41 7.71
C TRP A 24 -3.42 8.93 7.50
N LYS A 25 -4.46 9.58 6.98
CA LYS A 25 -4.43 11.02 6.70
C LYS A 25 -4.61 11.87 7.96
N GLU A 26 -5.19 11.31 9.03
CA GLU A 26 -5.46 11.99 10.29
C GLU A 26 -4.86 11.20 11.45
N ARG A 27 -3.93 11.82 12.20
CA ARG A 27 -3.35 11.31 13.46
C ARG A 27 -2.52 10.04 13.32
N ALA A 28 -1.78 9.90 12.23
CA ALA A 28 -1.03 8.68 11.93
C ALA A 28 0.46 8.76 12.32
N LEU A 29 0.80 9.44 13.43
CA LEU A 29 2.16 9.48 13.99
C LEU A 29 3.26 9.79 12.95
N GLY A 30 3.00 10.69 12.00
CA GLY A 30 3.94 11.08 10.93
C GLY A 30 3.79 10.33 9.58
N ALA A 31 2.98 9.26 9.52
CA ALA A 31 2.66 8.57 8.26
C ALA A 31 1.83 9.43 7.29
N GLU A 32 1.28 10.54 7.77
CA GLU A 32 0.56 11.56 7.00
C GLU A 32 1.39 12.05 5.80
N ILE A 33 2.70 12.22 5.97
CA ILE A 33 3.62 12.62 4.90
C ILE A 33 3.67 11.56 3.80
N ALA A 34 3.70 10.28 4.18
CA ALA A 34 3.79 9.17 3.26
C ALA A 34 2.50 8.98 2.44
N VAL A 35 1.33 9.31 3.01
CA VAL A 35 0.04 9.18 2.32
C VAL A 35 -0.40 10.43 1.56
N ARG A 36 0.20 11.59 1.86
CA ARG A 36 -0.09 12.88 1.20
C ARG A 36 -0.12 12.83 -0.34
N PRO A 37 0.78 12.12 -1.05
CA PRO A 37 0.74 12.03 -2.51
C PRO A 37 -0.51 11.33 -3.08
N PHE A 38 -1.21 10.55 -2.24
CA PHE A 38 -2.35 9.72 -2.62
C PHE A 38 -3.70 10.31 -2.20
N VAL A 39 -3.70 11.34 -1.34
CA VAL A 39 -4.91 12.07 -0.94
C VAL A 39 -5.62 12.63 -2.19
N ASP A 40 -6.94 12.40 -2.25
CA ASP A 40 -7.82 12.73 -3.37
C ASP A 40 -7.43 12.13 -4.74
N ARG A 41 -6.44 11.22 -4.77
CA ARG A 41 -5.95 10.58 -6.01
C ARG A 41 -6.02 9.05 -5.91
N PRO A 42 -7.23 8.47 -5.90
CA PRO A 42 -7.40 7.01 -5.76
C PRO A 42 -6.71 6.22 -6.87
N GLY A 43 -6.62 6.76 -8.10
CA GLY A 43 -5.89 6.13 -9.20
C GLY A 43 -4.40 5.95 -8.92
N ARG A 44 -3.74 6.94 -8.30
CA ARG A 44 -2.32 6.85 -7.92
C ARG A 44 -2.10 5.80 -6.84
N ARG A 45 -3.01 5.71 -5.84
CA ARG A 45 -2.93 4.67 -4.81
C ARG A 45 -3.11 3.26 -5.37
N ARG A 46 -4.02 3.08 -6.33
CA ARG A 46 -4.22 1.80 -7.03
C ARG A 46 -2.99 1.38 -7.83
N LEU A 47 -2.37 2.31 -8.56
CA LEU A 47 -1.12 2.01 -9.28
C LEU A 47 -0.01 1.61 -8.31
N TYR A 48 0.15 2.36 -7.22
CA TYR A 48 1.12 2.04 -6.18
C TYR A 48 0.82 0.67 -5.52
N ALA A 49 -0.45 0.35 -5.29
CA ALA A 49 -0.87 -0.96 -4.79
C ALA A 49 -0.47 -2.12 -5.71
N LEU A 50 -0.63 -1.97 -7.03
CA LEU A 50 -0.18 -2.99 -7.98
C LEU A 50 1.33 -3.21 -7.91
N VAL A 51 2.11 -2.12 -7.82
CA VAL A 51 3.57 -2.20 -7.63
C VAL A 51 3.91 -2.91 -6.33
N GLN A 52 3.19 -2.60 -5.25
CA GLN A 52 3.42 -3.18 -3.92
C GLN A 52 3.11 -4.69 -3.88
N ILE A 53 2.02 -5.12 -4.52
CA ILE A 53 1.67 -6.54 -4.69
C ILE A 53 2.77 -7.25 -5.47
N ALA A 54 3.16 -6.71 -6.63
CA ALA A 54 4.20 -7.30 -7.47
C ALA A 54 5.53 -7.42 -6.72
N ALA A 55 5.92 -6.39 -5.97
CA ALA A 55 7.13 -6.41 -5.15
C ALA A 55 7.04 -7.44 -4.01
N GLY A 56 5.90 -7.54 -3.33
CA GLY A 56 5.66 -8.54 -2.29
C GLY A 56 5.72 -9.98 -2.83
N LEU A 57 5.13 -10.22 -3.99
CA LEU A 57 5.22 -11.51 -4.69
C LEU A 57 6.66 -11.83 -5.10
N ALA A 58 7.40 -10.86 -5.64
CA ALA A 58 8.81 -11.04 -5.99
C ALA A 58 9.67 -11.35 -4.76
N LEU A 59 9.43 -10.67 -3.63
CA LEU A 59 10.11 -10.92 -2.35
C LEU A 59 9.78 -12.31 -1.80
N ALA A 60 8.52 -12.75 -1.87
CA ALA A 60 8.11 -14.09 -1.47
C ALA A 60 8.75 -15.17 -2.35
N ALA A 61 8.78 -14.94 -3.66
CA ALA A 61 9.44 -15.85 -4.61
C ALA A 61 10.94 -15.96 -4.34
N ARG A 62 11.60 -14.85 -3.97
CA ARG A 62 13.03 -14.84 -3.60
C ARG A 62 13.33 -15.44 -2.23
N GLN A 63 12.37 -15.43 -1.31
CA GLN A 63 12.49 -16.10 0.00
C GLN A 63 12.39 -17.64 -0.10
N ARG A 64 11.94 -18.18 -1.25
CA ARG A 64 12.13 -19.60 -1.57
C ARG A 64 13.57 -19.84 -2.02
N ARG A 65 14.48 -19.96 -1.05
CA ARG A 65 15.73 -20.71 -1.10
C ARG A 65 16.21 -20.99 0.32
#